data_AF-A0A2E3FKQ9-F1
#
_entry.id   AF-A0A2E3FKQ9-F1
#
_cell.length_a   1.000
_cell.length_b   1.000
_cell.length_c   1.000
_cell.angle_alpha   90.00
_cell.angle_beta   90.00
_cell.angle_gamma   90.00
#
_symmetry.space_group_name_H-M   'P 1'
#
loop_
_entity.id
_entity.type
_entity.pdbx_description
1 polymer ?
#
loop_
_entity_poly.entity_id
_entity_poly.type
_entity_poly.pdbx_seq_one_letter_code
_entity_poly.pdbx_strand_id
1 'polypeptide(L)'
;MLLGLLLTTMVVLVRRANYEPDDAEWFDDGEYDDDEYDDDYYEETEEPIVETARNQPAAPQNIPVQAAPTTPLNNRPTLAPAEITRLATEAGRLGVMQAIVPNQQGASGWYVDVSGEIQYWNVGTDGSWNRTA
;
A
#
# COMPACT_ATOMS: atom_id res chain seq x y z
N MET A 1 26.45 -19.34 -39.35
CA MET A 1 26.68 -19.59 -37.91
C MET A 1 26.15 -18.45 -37.03
N LEU A 2 26.48 -17.17 -37.29
CA LEU A 2 25.95 -16.02 -36.52
C LEU A 2 24.42 -15.88 -36.55
N LEU A 3 23.81 -16.07 -37.74
CA LEU A 3 22.35 -15.95 -37.90
C LEU A 3 21.56 -17.00 -37.09
N GLY A 4 22.15 -18.19 -36.92
CA GLY A 4 21.56 -19.27 -36.12
C GLY A 4 21.55 -18.95 -34.63
N LEU A 5 22.66 -18.42 -34.10
CA LEU A 5 22.75 -17.96 -32.72
C LEU A 5 21.72 -16.86 -32.41
N LEU A 6 21.51 -15.93 -33.34
CA LEU A 6 20.57 -14.83 -33.18
C LEU A 6 19.09 -15.30 -33.18
N LEU A 7 18.76 -16.31 -34.01
CA LEU A 7 17.44 -16.93 -34.01
C LEU A 7 17.18 -17.70 -32.70
N THR A 8 18.13 -18.49 -32.22
CA THR A 8 17.97 -19.26 -30.98
C THR A 8 17.78 -18.35 -29.77
N THR A 9 18.55 -17.26 -29.66
CA THR A 9 18.39 -16.32 -28.54
C THR A 9 17.06 -15.58 -28.61
N MET A 10 16.60 -15.17 -29.79
CA MET A 10 15.30 -14.52 -29.94
C MET A 10 14.14 -15.45 -29.50
N VAL A 11 14.17 -16.72 -29.90
CA VAL A 11 13.14 -17.71 -29.50
C VAL A 11 13.14 -17.92 -27.98
N VAL A 12 14.31 -17.99 -27.35
CA VAL A 12 14.44 -18.12 -25.89
C VAL A 12 13.91 -16.87 -25.17
N LEU A 13 14.17 -15.67 -25.71
CA LEU A 13 13.68 -14.41 -25.14
C LEU A 13 12.16 -14.27 -25.23
N VAL A 14 11.55 -14.63 -26.37
CA VAL A 14 10.07 -14.62 -26.51
C VAL A 14 9.42 -15.63 -25.56
N ARG A 15 10.01 -16.82 -25.44
CA ARG A 15 9.49 -17.84 -24.52
C ARG A 15 9.62 -17.44 -23.05
N ARG A 16 10.72 -16.77 -22.68
CA ARG A 16 10.93 -16.24 -21.32
C ARG A 16 10.02 -15.03 -21.03
N ALA A 17 9.79 -14.16 -22.01
CA ALA A 17 8.93 -12.98 -21.84
C ALA A 17 7.46 -13.36 -21.66
N ASN A 18 7.00 -14.45 -22.27
CA ASN A 18 5.68 -15.02 -22.04
C ASN A 18 5.62 -16.02 -20.88
N TYR A 19 6.71 -16.20 -20.13
CA TYR A 19 6.72 -16.99 -18.91
C TYR A 19 6.27 -16.08 -17.77
N GLU A 20 4.96 -16.03 -17.53
CA GLU A 20 4.45 -15.56 -16.24
C GLU A 20 4.93 -16.57 -15.19
N PRO A 21 5.77 -16.17 -14.21
CA PRO A 21 6.08 -17.07 -13.11
C PRO A 21 4.77 -17.29 -12.34
N ASP A 22 4.29 -18.53 -12.26
CA ASP A 22 3.28 -18.92 -11.29
C ASP A 22 3.87 -18.69 -9.89
N ASP A 23 3.68 -17.50 -9.31
CA ASP A 23 3.97 -17.16 -7.92
C ASP A 23 2.93 -17.76 -6.95
N ALA A 24 2.38 -18.94 -7.29
CA ALA A 24 1.38 -19.67 -6.53
C ALA A 24 1.97 -20.77 -5.63
N GLU A 25 3.29 -20.79 -5.40
CA GLU A 25 3.97 -21.71 -4.47
C GLU A 25 4.25 -21.09 -3.09
N TRP A 26 3.49 -20.05 -2.69
CA TRP A 26 3.64 -19.38 -1.38
C TRP A 26 2.62 -19.82 -0.32
N PHE A 27 2.02 -21.00 -0.47
CA PHE A 27 1.10 -21.58 0.52
C PHE A 27 1.31 -23.09 0.71
N ASP A 28 2.56 -23.52 0.83
CA ASP A 28 2.88 -24.84 1.40
C ASP A 28 3.94 -24.70 2.50
N ASP A 29 3.49 -24.20 3.65
CA ASP A 29 4.09 -24.59 4.92
C ASP A 29 2.95 -24.67 5.94
N GLY A 30 2.41 -25.88 6.05
CA GLY A 30 1.47 -26.24 7.09
C GLY A 30 2.19 -26.39 8.41
N GLU A 31 2.01 -25.42 9.31
CA GLU A 31 2.12 -25.61 10.75
C GLU A 31 1.27 -24.54 11.44
N TYR A 32 -0.06 -24.77 11.46
CA TYR A 32 -0.94 -24.09 12.39
C TYR A 32 -0.68 -24.71 13.76
N ASP A 33 0.16 -24.04 14.56
CA ASP A 33 0.22 -24.29 16.00
C ASP A 33 -1.11 -23.79 16.60
N ASP A 34 -1.80 -24.74 17.21
CA ASP A 34 -3.13 -24.63 17.81
C ASP A 34 -2.95 -24.30 19.29
N ASP A 35 -2.91 -23.01 19.62
CA ASP A 35 -3.05 -22.53 20.99
C ASP A 35 -4.11 -21.41 21.10
N GLU A 36 -5.36 -21.87 21.08
CA GLU A 36 -6.41 -21.56 22.06
C GLU A 36 -6.56 -20.08 22.48
N TYR A 37 -7.29 -19.31 21.66
CA TYR A 37 -7.98 -18.10 22.12
C TYR A 37 -9.44 -18.42 22.44
N ASP A 38 -9.67 -18.72 23.71
CA ASP A 38 -10.96 -18.67 24.40
C ASP A 38 -11.32 -17.20 24.75
N ASP A 39 -12.61 -16.95 24.99
CA ASP A 39 -13.34 -15.67 25.25
C ASP A 39 -13.76 -14.87 24.00
N ASP A 40 -14.87 -15.15 23.31
CA ASP A 40 -16.30 -15.14 23.71
C ASP A 40 -17.04 -13.79 23.52
N TYR A 41 -18.27 -13.93 23.01
CA TYR A 41 -19.39 -12.98 22.94
C TYR A 41 -19.52 -11.90 21.82
N TYR A 42 -20.16 -12.36 20.74
CA TYR A 42 -21.24 -11.77 19.92
C TYR A 42 -21.57 -10.26 20.03
N GLU A 43 -21.60 -9.58 18.88
CA GLU A 43 -22.88 -9.13 18.29
C GLU A 43 -22.73 -8.96 16.76
N GLU A 44 -23.25 -9.97 16.05
CA GLU A 44 -23.53 -9.93 14.62
C GLU A 44 -24.59 -8.86 14.37
N THR A 45 -24.18 -7.66 13.98
CA THR A 45 -25.09 -6.72 13.35
C THR A 45 -25.01 -6.96 11.84
N GLU A 46 -26.01 -7.66 11.31
CA GLU A 46 -26.28 -7.77 9.87
C GLU A 46 -26.41 -6.36 9.27
N GLU A 47 -25.32 -5.83 8.72
CA GLU A 47 -25.37 -4.63 7.87
C GLU A 47 -25.28 -5.04 6.39
N PRO A 48 -26.15 -4.49 5.54
CA PRO A 48 -26.43 -5.03 4.22
C PRO A 48 -25.18 -4.96 3.33
N ILE A 49 -24.91 -6.07 2.65
CA ILE A 49 -24.10 -6.19 1.43
C ILE A 49 -24.37 -5.00 0.50
N VAL A 50 -23.55 -3.95 0.62
CA VAL A 50 -23.53 -2.85 -0.34
C VAL A 50 -22.79 -3.38 -1.56
N GLU A 51 -23.57 -3.66 -2.60
CA GLU A 51 -23.12 -4.12 -3.89
C GLU A 51 -21.92 -3.30 -4.36
N THR A 52 -20.80 -3.99 -4.56
CA THR A 52 -19.52 -3.43 -4.97
C THR A 52 -19.66 -2.79 -6.34
N ALA A 53 -19.89 -1.47 -6.35
CA ALA A 53 -19.65 -0.63 -7.51
C ALA A 53 -18.14 -0.57 -7.76
N ARG A 54 -17.64 -1.61 -8.41
CA ARG A 54 -16.33 -1.65 -9.05
C ARG A 54 -16.24 -0.51 -10.06
N ASN A 55 -15.10 0.18 -10.05
CA ASN A 55 -14.55 1.10 -11.06
C ASN A 55 -14.79 2.60 -10.87
N GLN A 56 -13.87 3.26 -10.15
CA GLN A 56 -13.05 4.35 -10.73
C GLN A 56 -11.93 4.75 -9.76
N PRO A 57 -10.67 4.93 -10.21
CA PRO A 57 -9.70 5.70 -9.45
C PRO A 57 -10.29 7.10 -9.26
N ALA A 58 -10.45 7.54 -8.02
CA ALA A 58 -10.89 8.90 -7.74
C ALA A 58 -9.88 9.88 -8.37
N ALA A 59 -10.35 10.64 -9.35
CA ALA A 59 -9.59 11.76 -9.90
C ALA A 59 -9.16 12.69 -8.75
N PRO A 60 -7.94 13.29 -8.80
CA PRO A 60 -7.43 14.11 -7.72
C PRO A 60 -8.40 15.26 -7.46
N GLN A 61 -9.03 15.23 -6.28
CA GLN A 61 -9.87 16.31 -5.79
C GLN A 61 -8.97 17.54 -5.59
N ASN A 62 -9.39 18.67 -6.16
CA ASN A 62 -8.65 19.93 -6.19
C ASN A 62 -8.58 20.54 -4.78
N ILE A 63 -7.59 20.14 -3.98
CA ILE A 63 -7.34 20.69 -2.63
C ILE A 63 -6.50 21.98 -2.78
N PRO A 64 -6.87 23.10 -2.13
CA PRO A 64 -6.07 24.32 -2.14
C PRO A 64 -4.69 24.06 -1.50
N VAL A 65 -3.64 24.27 -2.28
CA VAL A 65 -2.24 23.97 -1.94
C VAL A 65 -1.71 24.93 -0.87
N GLN A 66 -1.45 24.44 0.34
CA GLN A 66 -0.62 25.14 1.33
C GLN A 66 0.86 24.86 1.02
N ALA A 67 1.68 25.90 0.98
CA ALA A 67 3.12 25.79 0.73
C ALA A 67 3.77 24.76 1.68
N ALA A 68 4.59 23.86 1.12
CA ALA A 68 5.22 22.76 1.85
C ALA A 68 6.00 23.29 3.08
N PRO A 69 5.64 22.90 4.30
CA PRO A 69 6.51 23.10 5.46
C PRO A 69 7.72 22.19 5.31
N THR A 70 8.93 22.74 5.33
CA THR A 70 10.16 21.96 5.51
C THR A 70 10.22 21.50 6.97
N THR A 71 9.47 20.46 7.31
CA THR A 71 9.52 19.86 8.64
C THR A 71 10.82 19.06 8.76
N PRO A 72 11.71 19.35 9.71
CA PRO A 72 12.93 18.58 9.89
C PRO A 72 12.60 17.12 10.24
N LEU A 73 13.35 16.17 9.64
CA LEU A 73 13.17 14.71 9.78
C LEU A 73 13.16 14.21 11.25
N ASN A 74 13.71 15.00 12.18
CA ASN A 74 13.73 14.71 13.62
C ASN A 74 12.39 14.88 14.35
N ASN A 75 11.32 15.34 13.67
CA ASN A 75 10.00 15.51 14.27
C ASN A 75 9.04 14.38 13.91
N ARG A 76 9.51 13.11 13.92
CA ARG A 76 8.64 11.96 13.71
C ARG A 76 7.55 11.94 14.79
N PRO A 77 6.26 11.94 14.43
CA PRO A 77 5.17 11.84 15.39
C PRO A 77 5.23 10.49 16.10
N THR A 78 5.09 10.53 17.42
CA THR A 78 4.84 9.32 18.21
C THR A 78 3.35 9.09 18.24
N LEU A 79 2.88 8.05 17.55
CA LEU A 79 1.49 7.61 17.58
C LEU A 79 1.34 6.40 18.50
N ALA A 80 0.13 6.21 19.03
CA ALA A 80 -0.19 4.98 19.74
C ALA A 80 -0.11 3.79 18.77
N PRO A 81 0.40 2.62 19.18
CA PRO A 81 0.49 1.44 18.31
C PRO A 81 -0.85 1.05 17.67
N ALA A 82 -1.94 1.14 18.43
CA ALA A 82 -3.30 0.87 17.91
C ALA A 82 -3.71 1.80 16.75
N GLU A 83 -3.26 3.06 16.77
CA GLU A 83 -3.57 4.03 15.73
C GLU A 83 -2.72 3.79 14.47
N ILE A 84 -1.45 3.39 14.65
CA ILE A 84 -0.59 2.94 13.54
C ILE A 84 -1.22 1.73 12.87
N THR A 85 -1.64 0.72 13.64
CA THR A 85 -2.31 -0.47 13.11
C THR A 85 -3.60 -0.09 12.36
N ARG A 86 -4.44 0.79 12.94
CA ARG A 86 -5.66 1.26 12.27
C ARG A 86 -5.36 1.89 10.91
N LEU A 87 -4.40 2.81 10.87
CA LEU A 87 -4.01 3.51 9.65
C LEU A 87 -3.34 2.56 8.62
N ALA A 88 -2.55 1.59 9.07
CA ALA A 88 -1.93 0.59 8.20
C ALA A 88 -2.97 -0.37 7.59
N THR A 89 -3.93 -0.84 8.38
CA THR A 89 -5.06 -1.65 7.89
C THR A 89 -5.89 -0.86 6.89
N GLU A 90 -6.17 0.42 7.17
CA GLU A 90 -6.89 1.29 6.24
C GLU A 90 -6.09 1.56 4.96
N ALA A 91 -4.76 1.72 5.07
CA ALA A 91 -3.86 1.82 3.92
C ALA A 91 -3.89 0.54 3.07
N GLY A 92 -3.88 -0.64 3.70
CA GLY A 92 -3.98 -1.93 3.01
C GLY A 92 -5.34 -2.13 2.35
N ARG A 93 -6.42 -1.67 3.00
CA ARG A 93 -7.79 -1.75 2.49
C ARG A 93 -8.02 -0.83 1.30
N LEU A 94 -7.52 0.41 1.36
CA LEU A 94 -7.72 1.42 0.31
C LEU A 94 -6.64 1.38 -0.77
N GLY A 95 -5.50 0.72 -0.52
CA GLY A 95 -4.34 0.70 -1.42
C GLY A 95 -3.60 2.03 -1.51
N VAL A 96 -3.89 2.98 -0.62
CA VAL A 96 -3.24 4.31 -0.55
C VAL A 96 -2.72 4.58 0.85
N MET A 97 -1.55 5.20 0.94
CA MET A 97 -0.95 5.58 2.24
C MET A 97 -1.88 6.53 2.99
N GLN A 98 -2.01 6.35 4.31
CA GLN A 98 -2.88 7.17 5.14
C GLN A 98 -2.12 8.28 5.82
N ALA A 99 -2.56 9.53 5.67
CA ALA A 99 -2.01 10.64 6.42
C ALA A 99 -2.35 10.51 7.91
N ILE A 100 -1.37 10.76 8.77
CA ILE A 100 -1.54 10.74 10.23
C ILE A 100 -2.50 11.85 10.68
N VAL A 101 -2.49 12.97 9.96
CA VAL A 101 -3.45 14.05 10.15
C VAL A 101 -4.56 13.84 9.10
N PRO A 102 -5.83 13.57 9.52
CA PRO A 102 -6.92 13.24 8.59
C PRO A 102 -7.16 14.28 7.50
N ASN A 103 -6.88 15.56 7.79
CA ASN A 103 -7.06 16.66 6.87
C ASN A 103 -5.88 16.90 5.91
N GLN A 104 -4.85 16.05 5.94
CA GLN A 104 -3.63 16.18 5.13
C GLN A 104 -3.45 15.06 4.10
N GLN A 105 -4.48 14.27 3.84
CA GLN A 105 -4.42 13.25 2.80
C GLN A 105 -4.14 13.88 1.43
N GLY A 106 -3.08 13.44 0.75
CA GLY A 106 -2.63 13.99 -0.53
C GLY A 106 -1.86 15.31 -0.44
N ALA A 107 -1.51 15.76 0.77
CA ALA A 107 -0.63 16.91 1.01
C ALA A 107 0.71 16.47 1.60
N SER A 108 1.68 17.38 1.66
CA SER A 108 2.94 17.09 2.38
C SER A 108 2.67 16.84 3.87
N GLY A 109 3.25 15.79 4.43
CA GLY A 109 3.00 15.41 5.81
C GLY A 109 3.51 14.02 6.17
N TRP A 110 3.14 13.55 7.36
CA TRP A 110 3.45 12.22 7.83
C TRP A 110 2.38 11.23 7.42
N TYR A 111 2.80 10.12 6.85
CA TYR A 111 1.94 9.04 6.38
C TYR A 111 2.32 7.72 7.01
N VAL A 112 1.34 6.82 7.10
CA VAL A 112 1.51 5.42 7.47
C VAL A 112 1.29 4.57 6.22
N ASP A 113 2.22 3.66 5.95
CA ASP A 113 2.07 2.64 4.91
C ASP A 113 1.40 1.36 5.44
N VAL A 114 1.21 0.38 4.56
CA VAL A 114 0.59 -0.91 4.89
C VAL A 114 1.40 -1.74 5.91
N SER A 115 2.69 -1.46 6.08
CA SER A 115 3.57 -2.09 7.06
C SER A 115 3.52 -1.42 8.44
N GLY A 116 2.81 -0.29 8.56
CA GLY A 116 2.78 0.51 9.78
C GLY A 116 3.99 1.42 9.94
N GLU A 117 4.80 1.60 8.91
CA GLU A 117 5.93 2.52 8.96
C GLU A 117 5.45 3.96 8.78
N ILE A 118 5.88 4.84 9.69
CA ILE A 118 5.61 6.28 9.60
C ILE A 118 6.71 6.93 8.76
N GLN A 119 6.33 7.49 7.61
CA GLN A 119 7.23 8.13 6.67
C GLN A 119 6.74 9.54 6.31
N TYR A 120 7.67 10.48 6.15
CA TYR A 120 7.34 11.83 5.72
C TYR A 120 7.38 11.94 4.19
N TRP A 121 6.32 12.48 3.61
CA TRP A 121 6.18 12.71 2.18
C TRP A 121 6.00 14.19 1.88
N ASN A 122 6.71 14.66 0.86
CA ASN A 122 6.42 15.94 0.22
C ASN A 122 5.60 15.68 -1.05
N VAL A 123 4.46 16.34 -1.14
CA VAL A 123 3.63 16.33 -2.34
C VAL A 123 3.81 17.66 -3.06
N GLY A 124 4.38 17.59 -4.27
CA GLY A 124 4.61 18.73 -5.14
C GLY A 124 3.32 19.23 -5.79
N THR A 125 3.33 20.47 -6.29
CA THR A 125 2.17 21.08 -6.97
C THR A 125 1.81 20.40 -8.30
N ASP A 126 2.74 19.62 -8.82
CA ASP A 126 2.62 18.77 -10.01
C ASP A 126 2.08 17.36 -9.68
N GLY A 127 1.78 17.08 -8.40
CA GLY A 127 1.39 15.76 -7.93
C GLY A 127 2.56 14.78 -7.78
N SER A 128 3.80 15.26 -7.84
CA SER A 128 4.97 14.43 -7.53
C SER A 128 5.06 14.12 -6.04
N TRP A 129 5.48 12.90 -5.70
CA TRP A 129 5.66 12.46 -4.31
C TRP A 129 7.15 12.20 -4.07
N ASN A 130 7.75 12.92 -3.13
CA ASN A 130 9.15 12.77 -2.75
C ASN A 130 9.28 12.45 -1.27
N ARG A 131 10.02 11.38 -0.94
CA ARG A 131 10.42 11.10 0.43
C ARG A 131 11.53 12.06 0.83
N THR A 132 11.43 12.65 2.02
CA THR A 132 12.60 13.33 2.60
C THR A 132 13.48 12.26 3.23
N ALA A 133 14.68 12.07 2.69
CA ALA A 133 15.70 11.21 3.28
C ALA A 133 16.41 11.92 4.45
#